data_AF-A0A7L8SJN1-F1
#
_entry.id   AF-A0A7L8SJN1-F1
#
_cell.length_a   1.000
_cell.length_b   1.000
_cell.length_c   1.000
_cell.angle_alpha   90.00
_cell.angle_beta   90.00
_cell.angle_gamma   90.00
#
_symmetry.space_group_name_H-M   'P 1'
#
loop_
_entity.id
_entity.type
_entity.pdbx_description
1 polymer ?
#
loop_
_entity_poly.entity_id
_entity_poly.type
_entity_poly.pdbx_seq_one_letter_code
_entity_poly.pdbx_strand_id
1 'polypeptide(L)'
;MTTRPLSITRPAILCVAFAAAAGFFWWAFYERYYKHRDCIEASTSSCIAPDGTNLIGGGAVWSVLAGLLTCVPIYYLGVVFRRRRANRR
;
A
#
# COMPACT_ATOMS: atom_id res chain seq x y z
N MET A 1 -13.19 -33.52 17.57
CA MET A 1 -12.71 -32.50 16.60
C MET A 1 -11.72 -31.58 17.28
N THR A 2 -10.43 -31.81 17.10
CA THR A 2 -9.36 -30.96 17.63
C THR A 2 -9.13 -29.79 16.69
N THR A 3 -9.67 -28.62 17.02
CA THR A 3 -9.37 -27.37 16.33
C THR A 3 -7.93 -26.98 16.65
N ARG A 4 -6.99 -27.29 15.75
CA ARG A 4 -5.62 -26.78 15.83
C ARG A 4 -5.68 -25.24 15.87
N PRO A 5 -5.09 -24.56 16.85
CA PRO A 5 -5.08 -23.10 16.85
C PRO A 5 -4.34 -22.64 15.59
N LEU A 6 -5.05 -21.92 14.71
CA LEU A 6 -4.49 -21.34 13.50
C LEU A 6 -3.27 -20.49 13.88
N SER A 7 -2.08 -20.93 13.48
CA SER A 7 -0.81 -20.31 13.88
C SER A 7 -0.81 -18.83 13.51
N ILE A 8 -0.35 -17.99 14.45
CA ILE A 8 -0.20 -16.53 14.26
C ILE A 8 0.79 -16.21 13.11
N THR A 9 1.64 -17.17 12.75
CA THR A 9 2.65 -17.03 11.71
C THR A 9 2.04 -16.69 10.35
N ARG A 10 0.93 -17.33 9.96
CA ARG A 10 0.27 -17.07 8.66
C ARG A 10 -0.24 -15.64 8.50
N PRO A 11 -1.08 -15.09 9.40
CA PRO A 11 -1.54 -13.71 9.28
C PRO A 11 -0.40 -12.69 9.41
N ALA A 12 0.66 -12.99 10.17
CA ALA A 12 1.83 -12.13 10.27
C ALA A 12 2.63 -12.08 8.95
N ILE A 13 2.87 -13.23 8.31
CA ILE A 13 3.55 -13.31 7.01
C ILE A 13 2.76 -12.55 5.94
N LEU A 14 1.45 -12.77 5.86
CA LEU A 14 0.60 -12.05 4.89
C LEU A 14 0.63 -10.54 5.19
N CYS A 15 0.55 -10.14 6.46
CA CYS A 15 0.66 -8.73 6.82
C CYS A 15 1.97 -8.10 6.31
N VAL A 16 3.11 -8.76 6.51
CA VAL A 16 4.41 -8.23 6.06
C VAL A 16 4.49 -8.17 4.54
N ALA A 17 4.04 -9.22 3.84
CA ALA A 17 4.07 -9.27 2.39
C ALA A 17 3.20 -8.17 1.75
N PHE A 18 1.97 -8.00 2.22
CA PHE A 18 1.07 -6.95 1.72
C PHE A 18 1.54 -5.55 2.10
N ALA A 19 2.15 -5.36 3.29
CA ALA A 19 2.73 -4.08 3.68
C ALA A 19 3.93 -3.69 2.78
N ALA A 20 4.80 -4.65 2.44
CA ALA A 20 5.92 -4.42 1.52
C ALA A 20 5.42 -4.06 0.11
N ALA A 21 4.42 -4.78 -0.40
CA ALA A 21 3.79 -4.47 -1.67
C ALA A 21 3.16 -3.07 -1.65
N ALA A 22 2.36 -2.75 -0.64
CA ALA A 22 1.77 -1.42 -0.47
C ALA A 22 2.83 -0.32 -0.45
N GLY A 23 3.93 -0.52 0.27
CA GLY A 23 5.07 0.41 0.30
C GLY A 23 5.69 0.64 -1.08
N PHE A 24 5.89 -0.41 -1.87
CA PHE A 24 6.36 -0.30 -3.25
C PHE A 24 5.41 0.54 -4.12
N PHE A 25 4.10 0.30 -4.00
CA PHE A 25 3.10 1.06 -4.75
C PHE A 25 2.99 2.53 -4.31
N TRP A 26 3.16 2.81 -3.02
CA TRP A 26 3.26 4.18 -2.51
C TRP A 26 4.51 4.90 -3.03
N TRP A 27 5.65 4.21 -3.08
CA TRP A 27 6.86 4.75 -3.68
C TRP A 27 6.69 5.04 -5.18
N ALA A 28 6.08 4.12 -5.93
CA ALA A 28 5.79 4.31 -7.34
C ALA A 28 4.84 5.50 -7.58
N PHE A 29 3.80 5.64 -6.75
CA PHE A 29 2.92 6.81 -6.77
C PHE A 29 3.67 8.10 -6.47
N TYR A 30 4.58 8.09 -5.49
CA TYR A 30 5.35 9.27 -5.13
C TYR A 30 6.21 9.76 -6.30
N GLU A 31 7.00 8.88 -6.90
CA GLU A 31 7.88 9.28 -8.01
C GLU A 31 7.12 9.62 -9.29
N ARG A 32 6.03 8.91 -9.59
CA ARG A 32 5.30 9.09 -10.86
C ARG A 32 4.26 10.20 -10.82
N TYR A 33 3.76 10.58 -9.64
CA TYR A 33 2.66 11.53 -9.50
C TYR A 33 2.95 12.60 -8.45
N TYR A 34 3.17 12.19 -7.19
CA TYR A 34 3.15 13.14 -6.08
C TYR A 34 4.27 14.18 -6.16
N LYS A 35 5.47 13.77 -6.58
CA LYS A 35 6.62 14.65 -6.80
C LYS A 35 6.40 15.71 -7.89
N HIS A 36 5.56 15.40 -8.86
CA HIS A 36 5.26 16.26 -10.01
C HIS A 36 3.89 16.91 -9.90
N ARG A 37 3.22 16.80 -8.75
CA ARG A 37 1.85 17.25 -8.53
C ARG A 37 1.64 18.71 -8.91
N ASP A 38 2.54 19.60 -8.52
CA ASP A 38 2.41 21.04 -8.80
C ASP A 38 2.46 21.32 -10.31
N CYS A 39 3.31 20.59 -11.04
CA CYS A 39 3.34 20.65 -12.49
C CYS A 39 2.00 20.12 -13.06
N ILE A 40 1.48 19.00 -12.56
CA ILE A 40 0.27 18.34 -13.10
C ILE A 40 -0.96 19.22 -12.88
N GLU A 41 -1.04 19.88 -11.73
CA GLU A 41 -2.10 20.84 -11.42
C GLU A 41 -1.99 22.11 -12.27
N ALA A 42 -0.78 22.58 -12.57
CA ALA A 42 -0.54 23.76 -13.41
C ALA A 42 -0.71 23.49 -14.92
N SER A 43 -0.38 22.28 -15.37
CA SER A 43 -0.45 21.86 -16.78
C SER A 43 -1.49 20.74 -16.91
N THR A 44 -2.75 21.17 -17.05
CA THR A 44 -3.96 20.32 -17.08
C THR A 44 -3.90 19.17 -18.12
N SER A 45 -2.93 19.16 -19.05
CA SER A 45 -2.81 18.20 -20.13
C SER A 45 -1.42 17.57 -20.36
N SER A 46 -0.31 18.15 -19.89
CA SER A 46 1.03 17.59 -20.16
C SER A 46 2.14 18.07 -19.23
N CYS A 47 2.43 17.30 -18.17
CA CYS A 47 3.73 17.34 -17.49
C CYS A 47 4.67 16.37 -18.18
N ILE A 48 5.64 16.95 -18.87
CA ILE A 48 6.73 16.22 -19.45
C ILE A 48 7.89 16.30 -18.45
N ALA A 49 8.31 15.14 -17.93
CA ALA A 49 9.53 15.06 -17.14
C ALA A 49 10.73 15.52 -17.99
N PRO A 50 11.86 15.93 -17.40
CA PRO A 50 13.05 16.35 -18.15
C PRO A 50 13.57 15.31 -19.16
N ASP A 51 13.19 14.04 -18.99
CA ASP A 51 13.50 12.91 -19.89
C ASP A 51 12.49 12.73 -21.04
N GLY A 52 11.50 13.61 -21.17
CA GLY A 52 10.49 13.54 -22.22
C GLY A 52 9.27 12.66 -21.90
N THR A 53 9.19 12.04 -20.72
CA THR A 53 8.06 11.17 -20.37
C THR A 53 6.84 11.94 -19.87
N ASN A 54 5.65 11.55 -20.35
CA ASN A 54 4.39 12.14 -19.89
C ASN A 54 3.95 11.49 -18.56
N LEU A 55 3.95 12.29 -17.49
CA LEU A 55 3.69 11.85 -16.13
C LEU A 55 2.19 11.78 -15.77
N ILE A 56 1.30 12.37 -16.59
CA ILE A 56 -0.12 12.56 -16.24
C ILE A 56 -0.94 11.27 -16.40
N GLY A 57 -0.64 10.44 -17.40
CA GLY A 57 -1.54 9.36 -17.82
C GLY A 57 -1.64 8.15 -16.89
N GLY A 58 -0.72 7.98 -15.94
CA GLY A 58 -0.66 6.74 -15.14
C GLY A 58 -0.16 6.90 -13.72
N GLY A 59 0.25 8.09 -13.29
CA GLY A 59 0.81 8.28 -11.95
C GLY A 59 -0.23 8.04 -10.83
N ALA A 60 -1.45 8.53 -11.00
CA ALA A 60 -2.48 8.48 -9.97
C ALA A 60 -3.00 7.05 -9.69
N VAL A 61 -3.01 6.16 -10.71
CA VAL A 61 -3.54 4.80 -10.58
C VAL A 61 -2.76 3.97 -9.55
N TRP A 62 -1.48 4.27 -9.37
CA TRP A 62 -0.63 3.60 -8.37
C TRP A 62 -1.09 3.88 -6.95
N SER A 63 -1.71 5.04 -6.66
CA SER A 63 -2.27 5.32 -5.33
C SER A 63 -3.49 4.46 -5.00
N VAL A 64 -4.30 4.12 -6.02
CA VAL A 64 -5.46 3.24 -5.85
C VAL A 64 -4.99 1.84 -5.44
N LEU A 65 -4.00 1.30 -6.16
CA LEU A 65 -3.39 0.00 -5.82
C LEU A 65 -2.71 0.04 -4.45
N ALA A 66 -1.97 1.11 -4.14
CA ALA A 66 -1.34 1.28 -2.83
C ALA A 66 -2.37 1.30 -1.69
N GLY A 67 -3.47 2.04 -1.85
CA GLY A 67 -4.57 2.13 -0.88
C GLY A 67 -5.22 0.77 -0.62
N LEU A 68 -5.61 0.06 -1.69
CA LEU A 68 -6.22 -1.27 -1.59
C LEU A 68 -5.30 -2.28 -0.86
N LEU A 69 -4.01 -2.28 -1.21
CA LEU A 69 -3.03 -3.18 -0.60
C LEU A 69 -2.73 -2.81 0.85
N THR A 70 -2.95 -1.56 1.27
CA THR A 70 -2.77 -1.10 2.66
C THR A 70 -3.89 -1.58 3.59
N CYS A 71 -5.10 -1.83 3.08
CA CYS A 71 -6.22 -2.30 3.89
C CYS A 71 -5.97 -3.70 4.51
N VAL A 72 -5.34 -4.59 3.74
CA VAL A 72 -5.04 -5.98 4.14
C VAL A 72 -4.12 -6.08 5.38
N PRO A 73 -2.95 -5.41 5.43
CA PRO A 73 -2.08 -5.44 6.60
C PRO A 73 -2.72 -4.76 7.82
N ILE A 74 -3.50 -3.69 7.64
CA ILE A 74 -4.25 -3.05 8.74
C ILE A 74 -5.21 -4.06 9.40
N TYR A 75 -5.95 -4.81 8.58
CA TYR A 75 -6.85 -5.84 9.08
C TYR A 75 -6.10 -6.94 9.85
N TYR A 76 -5.01 -7.48 9.28
CA TYR A 76 -4.23 -8.54 9.93
C TYR A 76 -3.53 -8.06 11.21
N LEU A 77 -3.02 -6.82 11.23
CA LEU A 77 -2.51 -6.18 12.46
C LEU A 77 -3.59 -6.15 13.53
N GLY A 78 -4.81 -5.70 13.19
CA GLY A 78 -5.94 -5.68 14.11
C GLY A 78 -6.31 -7.08 14.64
N VAL A 79 -6.23 -8.12 13.81
CA VAL A 79 -6.42 -9.53 14.25
C VAL A 79 -5.32 -9.97 15.20
N VAL A 80 -4.05 -9.70 14.88
CA VAL A 80 -2.90 -10.05 15.73
C VAL A 80 -2.96 -9.34 17.08
N PHE A 81 -3.25 -8.03 17.09
CA PHE A 81 -3.40 -7.25 18.32
C PHE A 81 -4.55 -7.75 19.19
N ARG A 82 -5.72 -8.03 18.60
CA ARG A 82 -6.86 -8.59 19.35
C ARG A 82 -6.52 -9.94 19.99
N ARG A 83 -5.85 -10.83 19.26
CA ARG A 83 -5.41 -12.15 19.79
C ARG A 83 -4.36 -12.01 20.88
N ARG A 84 -3.37 -11.12 20.71
CA ARG A 84 -2.38 -10.83 21.75
C ARG A 84 -3.01 -10.27 23.02
N ARG A 85 -4.02 -9.40 22.90
CA ARG A 85 -4.75 -8.85 24.04
C ARG A 85 -5.56 -9.92 24.78
N ALA A 86 -6.21 -10.83 24.04
CA ALA A 86 -6.96 -11.94 24.62
C ALA A 86 -6.05 -12.91 25.40
N ASN A 87 -4.85 -13.21 24.89
CA ASN A 87 -3.88 -14.08 25.58
C ASN A 87 -3.18 -13.43 26.78
N ARG A 88 -3.26 -12.10 26.94
CA ARG A 88 -2.69 -11.38 28.09
C ARG A 88 -3.67 -11.26 29.27
N ARG A 89 -4.94 -11.61 29.08
CA ARG A 89 -5.96 -11.69 30.13
C ARG A 89 -6.08 -13.12 30.61
#